data_AF-A0A327KIY7-F1
#
_entry.id   AF-A0A327KIY7-F1
#
_cell.length_a   1.000
_cell.length_b   1.000
_cell.length_c   1.000
_cell.angle_alpha   90.00
_cell.angle_beta   90.00
_cell.angle_gamma   90.00
#
_symmetry.space_group_name_H-M   'P 1'
#
loop_
_entity.id
_entity.type
_entity.pdbx_description
1 polymer ?
#
loop_
_entity_poly.entity_id
_entity_poly.type
_entity_poly.pdbx_seq_one_letter_code
_entity_poly.pdbx_strand_id
1 'polypeptide(L)'
;MISLAVNAALAFYGAVFFSSLTASPPADPYTRALSFALSGDERMLVRPVDWNACVFEVNSAVIRVGALDRSRLAFAVTETKTGWGPVRRVTVGLHGDGPVYERTELGLEEEGPWDDEAVRMLKRAVRERNPELFATRKVVASDYTLTLATTDLDRVREDWATLLRGCTTRHGVN
;
A
#
# COMPACT_ATOMS: atom_id res chain seq x y z
N MET A 1 24.11 69.63 25.01
CA MET A 1 24.24 68.87 26.28
C MET A 1 23.28 67.70 26.24
N ILE A 2 23.78 66.56 26.70
CA ILE A 2 23.28 65.19 26.51
C ILE A 2 22.06 64.91 27.40
N SER A 3 21.03 64.25 26.85
CA SER A 3 20.13 63.30 27.55
C SER A 3 19.17 62.69 26.51
N LEU A 4 19.32 61.41 26.16
CA LEU A 4 18.75 60.22 26.82
C LEU A 4 17.28 59.97 26.40
N ALA A 5 16.99 58.69 26.10
CA ALA A 5 15.80 58.12 25.47
C ALA A 5 15.85 58.18 23.93
N VAL A 6 15.75 57.09 23.16
CA VAL A 6 14.86 55.93 23.31
C VAL A 6 15.55 54.70 22.67
N ASN A 7 16.01 53.76 23.49
CA ASN A 7 16.22 52.37 23.05
C ASN A 7 14.88 51.65 23.19
N ALA A 8 14.06 51.72 22.15
CA ALA A 8 12.88 50.85 22.03
C ALA A 8 13.38 49.49 21.54
N ALA A 9 13.67 48.63 22.51
CA ALA A 9 13.84 47.21 22.28
C ALA A 9 12.54 46.65 21.71
N LEU A 10 12.58 46.30 20.41
CA LEU A 10 11.63 45.39 19.77
C LEU A 10 11.82 43.99 20.38
N ALA A 11 11.29 43.81 21.59
CA ALA A 11 10.77 42.52 22.01
C ALA A 11 9.43 42.31 21.27
N PHE A 12 9.03 41.05 21.09
CA PHE A 12 7.88 40.55 20.32
C PHE A 12 8.18 40.23 18.85
N TYR A 13 7.81 38.99 18.48
CA TYR A 13 8.03 38.30 17.20
C TYR A 13 9.32 37.49 17.04
N GLY A 14 9.69 36.77 18.09
CA GLY A 14 10.48 35.54 17.98
C GLY A 14 9.68 34.33 18.43
N ALA A 15 8.46 34.14 17.92
CA ALA A 15 7.75 32.87 18.06
C ALA A 15 8.47 31.86 17.17
N VAL A 16 9.46 31.19 17.75
CA VAL A 16 10.05 29.99 17.17
C VAL A 16 8.90 28.99 17.04
N PHE A 17 8.39 28.86 15.82
CA PHE A 17 7.61 27.69 15.43
C PHE A 17 8.56 26.50 15.51
N PHE A 18 8.68 25.93 16.70
CA PHE A 18 9.03 24.54 16.84
C PHE A 18 7.85 23.79 16.22
N SER A 19 7.94 23.55 14.91
CA SER A 19 7.23 22.45 14.28
C SER A 19 7.65 21.22 15.05
N SER A 20 6.82 20.83 16.01
CA SER A 20 6.85 19.52 16.62
C SER A 20 6.74 18.55 15.46
N LEU A 21 7.89 18.10 14.95
CA LEU A 21 8.00 16.83 14.26
C LEU A 21 7.54 15.83 15.30
N THR A 22 6.23 15.57 15.34
CA THR A 22 5.70 14.40 16.03
C THR A 22 6.30 13.23 15.28
N ALA A 23 7.47 12.79 15.73
CA ALA A 23 8.00 11.51 15.37
C ALA A 23 6.88 10.52 15.69
N SER A 24 6.22 10.01 14.65
CA SER A 24 5.23 8.96 14.82
C SER A 24 5.87 7.90 15.70
N PRO A 25 5.20 7.45 16.79
CA PRO A 25 5.75 6.41 17.62
C PRO A 25 6.21 5.25 16.71
N PRO A 26 7.38 4.64 16.98
CA PRO A 26 7.88 3.57 16.14
C PRO A 26 6.76 2.56 15.97
N ALA A 27 6.42 2.24 14.72
CA ALA A 27 5.37 1.29 14.42
C ALA A 27 5.66 0.00 15.21
N ASP A 28 4.65 -0.46 15.94
CA ASP A 28 4.71 -1.70 16.72
C ASP A 28 5.33 -2.83 15.85
N PRO A 29 6.22 -3.68 16.39
CA PRO A 29 6.91 -4.71 15.61
C PRO A 29 5.98 -5.56 14.74
N TYR A 30 4.76 -5.85 15.22
CA TYR A 30 3.76 -6.57 14.44
C TYR A 30 3.23 -5.73 13.27
N THR A 31 2.99 -4.44 13.46
CA THR A 31 2.59 -3.52 12.38
C THR A 31 3.66 -3.41 11.29
N ARG A 32 4.94 -3.39 11.65
CA ARG A 32 6.05 -3.41 10.68
C ARG A 32 6.11 -4.71 9.89
N ALA A 33 5.96 -5.85 10.57
CA ALA A 33 5.92 -7.17 9.93
C ALA A 33 4.70 -7.29 8.99
N LEU A 34 3.54 -6.81 9.42
CA LEU A 34 2.33 -6.74 8.58
C LEU A 34 2.58 -5.91 7.31
N SER A 35 3.13 -4.70 7.45
CA SER A 35 3.45 -3.84 6.30
C SER A 35 4.43 -4.49 5.35
N PHE A 36 5.51 -5.07 5.87
CA PHE A 36 6.52 -5.71 5.04
C PHE A 36 5.99 -7.00 4.37
N ALA A 37 5.25 -7.85 5.08
CA ALA A 37 4.68 -9.07 4.52
C ALA A 37 3.76 -8.78 3.31
N LEU A 38 2.93 -7.75 3.41
CA LEU A 38 1.91 -7.45 2.38
C LEU A 38 2.39 -6.51 1.27
N SER A 39 3.54 -5.85 1.40
CA SER A 39 4.03 -4.89 0.40
C SER A 39 5.51 -5.00 0.04
N GLY A 40 6.32 -5.62 0.89
CA GLY A 40 7.78 -5.59 0.83
C GLY A 40 8.40 -4.29 1.35
N ASP A 41 7.60 -3.39 1.92
CA ASP A 41 8.04 -2.12 2.50
C ASP A 41 7.41 -1.91 3.89
N GLU A 42 8.25 -1.74 4.91
CA GLU A 42 7.82 -1.51 6.29
C GLU A 42 7.17 -0.14 6.52
N ARG A 43 7.35 0.79 5.57
CA ARG A 43 6.75 2.13 5.60
C ARG A 43 5.42 2.19 4.88
N MET A 44 5.05 1.13 4.17
CA MET A 44 3.77 1.07 3.49
C MET A 44 2.64 1.13 4.52
N LEU A 45 1.67 2.00 4.28
CA LEU A 45 0.48 2.07 5.10
C LEU A 45 -0.40 0.86 4.83
N VAL A 46 -0.55 0.01 5.84
CA VAL A 46 -1.52 -1.08 5.84
C VAL A 46 -2.67 -0.69 6.76
N ARG A 47 -3.87 -0.56 6.18
CA ARG A 47 -5.07 -0.22 6.94
C ARG A 47 -5.83 -1.49 7.29
N PRO A 48 -6.14 -1.75 8.56
CA PRO A 48 -7.06 -2.82 8.91
C PRO A 48 -8.47 -2.49 8.45
N VAL A 49 -9.09 -3.38 7.69
CA VAL A 49 -10.52 -3.31 7.34
C VAL A 49 -11.33 -4.05 8.39
N ASP A 50 -10.88 -5.24 8.77
CA ASP A 50 -11.42 -6.03 9.87
C ASP A 50 -10.26 -6.80 10.54
N TRP A 51 -9.89 -6.38 11.75
CA TRP A 51 -8.81 -7.00 12.51
C TRP A 51 -9.12 -8.43 12.97
N ASN A 52 -10.40 -8.74 13.23
CA ASN A 52 -10.83 -10.02 13.77
C ASN A 52 -10.90 -11.07 12.66
N ALA A 53 -11.32 -10.65 11.46
CA ALA A 53 -11.30 -11.50 10.27
C ALA A 53 -9.95 -11.45 9.50
N CYS A 54 -8.96 -10.72 10.02
CA CYS A 54 -7.67 -10.51 9.38
C CYS A 54 -7.77 -10.04 7.92
N VAL A 55 -8.50 -8.96 7.72
CA VAL A 55 -8.71 -8.29 6.44
C VAL A 55 -7.99 -6.95 6.45
N PHE A 56 -7.09 -6.76 5.48
CA PHE A 56 -6.20 -5.62 5.41
C PHE A 56 -6.29 -4.96 4.04
N GLU A 57 -6.21 -3.64 4.01
CA GLU A 57 -6.09 -2.86 2.79
C GLU A 57 -4.66 -2.34 2.61
N VAL A 58 -4.10 -2.59 1.44
CA VAL A 58 -2.76 -2.16 1.02
C VAL A 58 -2.85 -1.67 -0.41
N ASN A 59 -2.46 -0.41 -0.67
CA ASN A 59 -2.49 0.18 -2.01
C ASN A 59 -3.85 0.02 -2.75
N SER A 60 -4.96 0.30 -2.05
CA SER A 60 -6.34 0.15 -2.56
C SER A 60 -6.74 -1.29 -2.92
N ALA A 61 -5.96 -2.29 -2.50
CA ALA A 61 -6.32 -3.70 -2.59
C ALA A 61 -6.61 -4.25 -1.19
N VAL A 62 -7.66 -5.04 -1.07
CA VAL A 62 -8.05 -5.75 0.15
C VAL A 62 -7.51 -7.17 0.08
N ILE A 63 -6.74 -7.56 1.10
CA ILE A 63 -6.15 -8.88 1.28
C ILE A 63 -6.79 -9.53 2.50
N ARG A 64 -7.40 -10.70 2.31
CA ARG A 64 -8.12 -11.44 3.35
C ARG A 64 -7.23 -12.58 3.87
N VAL A 65 -6.32 -12.25 4.77
CA VAL A 65 -5.36 -13.21 5.34
C VAL A 65 -6.06 -14.32 6.12
N GLY A 66 -7.18 -14.02 6.78
CA GLY A 66 -8.00 -15.01 7.48
C GLY A 66 -8.64 -16.07 6.57
N ALA A 67 -8.79 -15.79 5.28
CA ALA A 67 -9.39 -16.70 4.29
C ALA A 67 -8.34 -17.55 3.53
N LEU A 68 -7.05 -17.38 3.84
CA LEU A 68 -5.98 -18.10 3.15
C LEU A 68 -5.89 -19.56 3.60
N ASP A 69 -5.77 -20.47 2.64
CA ASP A 69 -5.24 -21.80 2.86
C ASP A 69 -3.72 -21.71 3.07
N ARG A 70 -3.32 -21.79 4.34
CA ARG A 70 -1.93 -21.69 4.78
C ARG A 70 -1.03 -22.78 4.19
N SER A 71 -1.60 -23.95 3.89
CA SER A 71 -0.84 -25.07 3.31
C SER A 71 -0.45 -24.80 1.85
N ARG A 72 -1.14 -23.87 1.19
CA ARG A 72 -0.95 -23.47 -0.21
C ARG A 72 -0.28 -22.10 -0.36
N LEU A 73 0.27 -21.54 0.72
CA LEU A 73 1.05 -20.31 0.64
C LEU A 73 2.42 -20.60 0.00
N ALA A 74 2.70 -19.99 -1.14
CA ALA A 74 3.92 -20.23 -1.90
C ALA A 74 4.80 -18.96 -1.95
N PHE A 75 6.12 -19.12 -1.80
CA PHE A 75 7.07 -18.02 -1.86
C PHE A 75 8.12 -18.29 -2.93
N ALA A 76 8.35 -17.34 -3.82
CA ALA A 76 9.35 -17.48 -4.88
C ALA A 76 10.04 -16.15 -5.17
N VAL A 77 11.30 -16.22 -5.62
CA VAL A 77 11.99 -15.08 -6.23
C VAL A 77 11.79 -15.16 -7.73
N THR A 78 11.24 -14.11 -8.31
CA THR A 78 11.07 -13.94 -9.75
C THR A 78 12.10 -12.95 -10.27
N GLU A 79 12.61 -13.20 -11.47
CA GLU A 79 13.47 -12.27 -12.19
C GLU A 79 12.79 -11.91 -13.51
N THR A 80 12.56 -10.62 -13.75
CA THR A 80 12.01 -10.11 -15.00
C THR A 80 13.07 -9.27 -15.70
N LYS A 81 13.34 -9.57 -16.98
CA LYS A 81 14.21 -8.73 -17.81
C LYS A 81 13.47 -7.47 -18.23
N THR A 82 14.02 -6.32 -17.89
CA THR A 82 13.53 -5.00 -18.33
C THR A 82 14.54 -4.36 -19.28
N GLY A 83 14.17 -3.26 -19.95
CA GLY A 83 15.10 -2.48 -20.76
C GLY A 83 16.29 -1.90 -19.99
N TRP A 84 16.22 -1.89 -18.66
CA TRP A 84 17.25 -1.38 -17.74
C TRP A 84 18.07 -2.50 -17.09
N GLY A 85 17.82 -3.76 -17.44
CA GLY A 85 18.45 -4.93 -16.83
C GLY A 85 17.47 -5.84 -16.08
N PRO A 86 17.97 -6.93 -15.46
CA PRO A 86 17.14 -7.85 -14.69
C PRO A 86 16.66 -7.20 -13.39
N VAL A 87 15.37 -7.32 -13.12
CA VAL A 87 14.75 -6.87 -11.86
C VAL A 87 14.26 -8.11 -11.11
N ARG A 88 14.79 -8.31 -9.91
CA ARG A 88 14.39 -9.41 -9.02
C ARG A 88 13.35 -8.94 -8.02
N ARG A 89 12.32 -9.75 -7.79
CA ARG A 89 11.25 -9.49 -6.82
C ARG A 89 10.80 -10.78 -6.15
N VAL A 90 10.40 -10.69 -4.88
CA VAL A 90 9.71 -11.77 -4.19
C VAL A 90 8.24 -11.77 -4.58
N THR A 91 7.69 -12.96 -4.77
CA THR A 91 6.28 -13.21 -5.01
C THR A 91 5.71 -14.14 -3.95
N VAL A 92 4.46 -13.89 -3.58
CA VAL A 92 3.71 -14.70 -2.61
C VAL A 92 2.42 -15.16 -3.28
N GLY A 93 2.26 -16.47 -3.48
CA GLY A 93 1.05 -17.09 -4.00
C GLY A 93 0.03 -17.27 -2.89
N LEU A 94 -1.09 -16.57 -3.00
CA LEU A 94 -2.23 -16.57 -2.10
C LEU A 94 -3.31 -17.49 -2.67
N HIS A 95 -3.82 -18.41 -1.87
CA HIS A 95 -4.87 -19.36 -2.26
C HIS A 95 -5.87 -19.50 -1.12
N GLY A 96 -7.15 -19.70 -1.42
CA GLY A 96 -8.21 -19.96 -0.45
C GLY A 96 -9.49 -20.47 -1.10
N ASP A 97 -10.41 -21.02 -0.29
CA ASP A 97 -11.70 -21.55 -0.78
C ASP A 97 -12.71 -20.43 -1.11
N GLY A 98 -12.39 -19.18 -0.75
CA GLY A 98 -13.15 -17.98 -1.07
C GLY A 98 -12.22 -16.82 -1.47
N PRO A 99 -12.75 -15.60 -1.58
CA PRO A 99 -11.94 -14.43 -1.93
C PRO A 99 -10.77 -14.22 -0.97
N VAL A 100 -9.56 -14.11 -1.51
CA VAL A 100 -8.34 -13.77 -0.77
C VAL A 100 -7.78 -12.40 -1.16
N TYR A 101 -8.14 -11.93 -2.36
CA TYR A 101 -7.72 -10.64 -2.91
C TYR A 101 -8.91 -9.92 -3.56
N GLU A 102 -9.05 -8.63 -3.29
CA GLU A 102 -9.99 -7.76 -3.97
C GLU A 102 -9.34 -6.42 -4.31
N ARG A 103 -9.60 -5.87 -5.49
CA ARG A 103 -9.20 -4.50 -5.85
C ARG A 103 -10.25 -3.88 -6.75
N THR A 104 -10.51 -2.58 -6.55
CA THR A 104 -11.25 -1.79 -7.52
C THR A 104 -10.27 -1.16 -8.49
N GLU A 105 -10.39 -1.50 -9.77
CA GLU A 105 -9.66 -0.87 -10.85
C GLU A 105 -10.57 0.20 -11.44
N LEU A 106 -10.15 1.46 -11.29
CA LEU A 106 -10.85 2.59 -11.88
C LEU A 106 -10.66 2.55 -13.39
N GLY A 107 -11.76 2.76 -14.11
CA GLY A 107 -11.72 2.91 -15.56
C GLY A 107 -10.95 4.17 -15.97
N LEU A 108 -10.57 4.23 -17.24
CA LEU A 108 -9.99 5.43 -17.83
C LEU A 108 -10.98 6.60 -17.72
N GLU A 109 -10.47 7.78 -17.41
CA GLU A 109 -11.26 9.01 -17.42
C GLU A 109 -11.61 9.41 -18.86
N GLU A 110 -12.88 9.70 -19.10
CA GLU A 110 -13.39 10.12 -20.42
C GLU A 110 -12.81 11.46 -20.85
N GLU A 111 -12.76 12.43 -19.94
CA GLU A 111 -12.16 13.75 -20.15
C GLU A 111 -11.45 14.19 -18.88
N GLY A 112 -10.17 14.55 -19.01
CA GLY A 112 -9.34 15.08 -17.95
C GLY A 112 -9.20 16.60 -18.05
N PRO A 113 -8.92 17.30 -16.93
CA PRO A 113 -8.79 18.76 -16.89
C PRO A 113 -7.62 19.31 -17.72
N TRP A 114 -6.70 18.44 -18.16
CA TRP A 114 -5.51 18.79 -18.93
C TRP A 114 -5.53 18.19 -20.35
N ASP A 115 -6.66 17.61 -20.77
CA ASP A 115 -6.74 16.98 -22.09
C ASP A 115 -6.89 18.04 -23.19
N ASP A 116 -5.93 18.06 -24.12
CA ASP A 116 -6.08 18.78 -25.37
C ASP A 116 -7.06 18.06 -26.32
N GLU A 117 -7.34 18.69 -27.47
CA GLU A 117 -8.30 18.13 -28.43
C GLU A 117 -7.82 16.79 -29.02
N ALA A 118 -6.52 16.61 -29.24
CA ALA A 118 -5.97 15.38 -29.79
C ALA A 118 -6.13 14.22 -28.80
N VAL A 119 -5.86 14.47 -27.51
CA VAL A 119 -6.08 13.50 -26.43
C VAL A 119 -7.56 13.14 -26.31
N ARG A 120 -8.47 14.11 -26.38
CA ARG A 120 -9.92 13.86 -26.35
C ARG A 120 -10.38 13.03 -27.55
N MET A 121 -9.90 13.33 -28.75
CA MET A 121 -10.20 12.53 -29.95
C MET A 121 -9.68 11.09 -29.82
N LEU A 122 -8.47 10.91 -29.31
CA LEU A 122 -7.91 9.58 -29.05
C LEU A 122 -8.75 8.81 -28.03
N LYS A 123 -9.12 9.43 -26.91
CA LYS A 123 -9.95 8.79 -25.88
C LYS A 123 -11.32 8.36 -26.41
N ARG A 124 -11.98 9.19 -27.24
CA ARG A 124 -13.23 8.81 -27.92
C ARG A 124 -13.05 7.58 -28.81
N ALA A 125 -12.01 7.58 -29.65
CA ALA A 125 -11.71 6.44 -30.53
C ALA A 125 -11.39 5.16 -29.74
N VAL A 126 -10.65 5.27 -28.64
CA VAL A 126 -10.36 4.14 -27.75
C VAL A 126 -11.64 3.63 -27.08
N ARG A 127 -12.53 4.53 -26.65
CA ARG A 127 -13.82 4.17 -26.02
C ARG A 127 -14.75 3.45 -26.97
N GLU A 128 -14.86 3.91 -28.22
CA GLU A 128 -15.69 3.26 -29.24
C GLU A 128 -15.22 1.83 -29.50
N ARG A 129 -13.90 1.60 -29.45
CA ARG A 129 -13.31 0.30 -29.73
C ARG A 129 -13.25 -0.64 -28.52
N ASN A 130 -13.01 -0.10 -27.33
CA ASN A 130 -12.80 -0.84 -26.09
C ASN A 130 -13.50 -0.11 -24.91
N PRO A 131 -14.85 -0.07 -24.88
CA PRO A 131 -15.60 0.67 -23.87
C PRO A 131 -15.37 0.15 -22.45
N GLU A 132 -15.00 -1.12 -22.30
CA GLU A 132 -14.69 -1.76 -21.03
C GLU A 132 -13.48 -1.15 -20.30
N LEU A 133 -12.57 -0.49 -21.01
CA LEU A 133 -11.43 0.22 -20.40
C LEU A 133 -11.85 1.45 -19.60
N PHE A 134 -13.03 2.00 -19.89
CA PHE A 134 -13.60 3.16 -19.18
C PHE A 134 -14.53 2.73 -18.04
N ALA A 135 -14.87 1.45 -17.94
CA ALA A 135 -15.67 0.93 -16.85
C ALA A 135 -14.82 0.69 -15.59
N THR A 136 -15.31 1.14 -14.45
CA THR A 136 -14.75 0.72 -13.16
C THR A 136 -15.08 -0.75 -12.93
N ARG A 137 -14.08 -1.57 -12.63
CA ARG A 137 -14.25 -3.00 -12.42
C ARG A 137 -13.73 -3.44 -11.06
N LYS A 138 -14.44 -4.37 -10.43
CA LYS A 138 -14.00 -5.03 -9.21
C LYS A 138 -13.33 -6.34 -9.57
N VAL A 139 -12.05 -6.46 -9.24
CA VAL A 139 -11.29 -7.70 -9.33
C VAL A 139 -11.42 -8.41 -7.99
N VAL A 140 -11.89 -9.66 -8.02
CA VAL A 140 -12.00 -10.53 -6.84
C VAL A 140 -11.39 -11.87 -7.22
N ALA A 141 -10.47 -12.39 -6.40
CA ALA A 141 -9.76 -13.63 -6.68
C ALA A 141 -9.63 -14.51 -5.43
N SER A 142 -9.81 -15.82 -5.61
CA SER A 142 -9.45 -16.88 -4.64
C SER A 142 -7.99 -17.28 -4.73
N ASP A 143 -7.36 -17.04 -5.87
CA ASP A 143 -5.97 -17.38 -6.17
C ASP A 143 -5.28 -16.14 -6.76
N TYR A 144 -4.22 -15.67 -6.12
CA TYR A 144 -3.55 -14.42 -6.51
C TYR A 144 -2.06 -14.44 -6.19
N THR A 145 -1.23 -13.92 -7.10
CA THR A 145 0.21 -13.77 -6.86
C THR A 145 0.54 -12.33 -6.47
N LEU A 146 0.80 -12.11 -5.19
CA LEU A 146 1.27 -10.84 -4.67
C LEU A 146 2.75 -10.65 -5.04
N THR A 147 3.08 -9.54 -5.71
CA THR A 147 4.47 -9.20 -6.06
C THR A 147 4.97 -8.11 -5.12
N LEU A 148 6.02 -8.39 -4.36
CA LEU A 148 6.55 -7.50 -3.33
C LEU A 148 7.73 -6.67 -3.88
N ALA A 149 7.88 -5.43 -3.39
CA ALA A 149 8.97 -4.54 -3.76
C ALA A 149 10.28 -4.85 -3.02
N THR A 150 10.63 -6.12 -2.87
CA THR A 150 11.82 -6.59 -2.15
C THR A 150 12.44 -7.81 -2.82
N THR A 151 13.71 -8.06 -2.54
CA THR A 151 14.44 -9.29 -2.91
C THR A 151 14.70 -10.21 -1.72
N ASP A 152 14.36 -9.79 -0.50
CA ASP A 152 14.62 -10.50 0.74
C ASP A 152 13.57 -11.57 1.01
N LEU A 153 13.76 -12.76 0.44
CA LEU A 153 12.84 -13.88 0.56
C LEU A 153 12.67 -14.37 2.00
N ASP A 154 13.76 -14.40 2.77
CA ASP A 154 13.76 -14.97 4.10
C ASP A 154 13.02 -14.07 5.08
N ARG A 155 13.24 -12.75 5.00
CA ARG A 155 12.43 -11.79 5.77
C ARG A 155 10.96 -11.85 5.39
N VAL A 156 10.63 -11.99 4.10
CA VAL A 156 9.23 -12.14 3.68
C VAL A 156 8.59 -13.35 4.33
N ARG A 157 9.28 -14.50 4.37
CA ARG A 157 8.77 -15.72 5.03
C ARG A 157 8.58 -15.51 6.53
N GLU A 158 9.53 -14.88 7.20
CA GLU A 158 9.45 -14.59 8.64
C GLU A 158 8.28 -13.67 8.98
N ASP A 159 8.14 -12.55 8.25
CA ASP A 159 7.10 -11.57 8.49
C ASP A 159 5.70 -12.13 8.15
N TRP A 160 5.59 -12.97 7.12
CA TRP A 160 4.36 -13.74 6.86
C TRP A 160 4.03 -14.71 7.98
N ALA A 161 5.02 -15.41 8.55
CA ALA A 161 4.78 -16.29 9.70
C ALA A 161 4.30 -15.51 10.93
N THR A 162 4.87 -14.32 11.18
CA THR A 162 4.43 -13.41 12.25
C THR A 162 3.00 -12.93 12.03
N LEU A 163 2.67 -12.50 10.81
CA LEU A 163 1.32 -12.11 10.41
C LEU A 163 0.31 -13.25 10.65
N LEU A 164 0.59 -14.44 10.13
CA LEU A 164 -0.30 -15.59 10.25
C LEU A 164 -0.52 -16.02 11.71
N ARG A 165 0.52 -15.94 12.56
CA ARG A 165 0.41 -16.19 14.00
C ARG A 165 -0.53 -15.20 14.66
N GLY A 166 -0.35 -13.91 14.38
CA GLY A 166 -1.21 -12.84 14.90
C GLY A 166 -2.67 -12.99 14.50
N CYS A 167 -2.93 -13.55 13.31
CA CYS A 167 -4.29 -13.86 12.86
C CYS A 167 -4.91 -15.07 13.56
N THR A 168 -4.13 -16.12 13.85
CA THR A 168 -4.66 -17.30 14.57
C THR A 168 -5.02 -17.02 16.02
N THR A 169 -4.21 -16.24 16.74
CA THR A 169 -4.45 -15.98 18.17
C THR A 169 -5.72 -15.19 18.41
N ARG A 170 -6.20 -14.43 17.42
CA ARG A 170 -7.44 -13.64 17.51
C ARG A 170 -8.70 -14.41 17.12
N HIS A 171 -8.58 -15.50 16.35
CA HIS A 171 -9.69 -16.41 16.06
C HIS A 171 -9.97 -17.42 17.19
N GLY A 172 -9.03 -17.60 18.13
CA GLY A 172 -9.15 -18.53 19.25
C GLY A 172 -9.69 -17.93 20.56
N VAL A 173 -10.08 -16.64 20.57
CA VAL A 173 -10.72 -15.99 21.72
C VAL A 173 -12.22 -15.92 21.44
N ASN A 174 -12.92 -17.02 21.72
CA ASN A 174 -14.36 -17.08 21.93
C ASN A 174 -14.61 -17.64 23.34
#